data_AF-A0A0C9Z0G3-F1
#
_entry.id   AF-A0A0C9Z0G3-F1
#
_cell.length_a   1.000
_cell.length_b   1.000
_cell.length_c   1.000
_cell.angle_alpha   90.00
_cell.angle_beta   90.00
_cell.angle_gamma   90.00
#
_symmetry.space_group_name_H-M   'P 1'
#
loop_
_entity.id
_entity.type
_entity.pdbx_description
1 polymer ?
#
loop_
_entity_poly.entity_id
_entity_poly.type
_entity_poly.pdbx_seq_one_letter_code
_entity_poly.pdbx_strand_id
1 'polypeptide(L)'
;IPHSAQQCMLGKSFPLLSCAVLLFETFMAQWEQLSLNEPRFAPYIKIGLRHARSYYLHMGETNAYAIVMFVDLTICFTWIELNWEEFEVHEVKRAVLNMVCLSFIIIANGLNANT
;
A
#
# COMPACT_ATOMS: atom_id res chain seq x y z
N ILE A 1 -3.51 2.19 18.68
CA ILE A 1 -2.77 2.03 17.40
C ILE A 1 -2.95 0.63 16.81
N PRO A 2 -2.50 -0.48 17.43
CA PRO A 2 -2.70 -1.82 16.86
C PRO A 2 -4.17 -2.24 16.81
N HIS A 3 -4.92 -1.96 17.89
CA HIS A 3 -6.35 -2.31 17.97
C HIS A 3 -7.22 -1.61 16.92
N SER A 4 -6.96 -0.33 16.65
CA SER A 4 -7.69 0.46 15.65
C SER A 4 -7.42 -0.03 14.22
N ALA A 5 -6.18 -0.45 13.93
CA ALA A 5 -5.84 -1.06 12.64
C ALA A 5 -6.51 -2.44 12.49
N GLN A 6 -6.48 -3.26 13.55
CA GLN A 6 -7.13 -4.57 13.57
C GLN A 6 -8.66 -4.48 13.40
N GLN A 7 -9.32 -3.54 14.08
CA GLN A 7 -10.76 -3.31 13.95
C GLN A 7 -11.15 -2.82 12.55
N CYS A 8 -10.35 -1.95 11.94
CA CYS A 8 -10.56 -1.49 10.57
C CYS A 8 -10.47 -2.64 9.56
N MET A 9 -9.50 -3.55 9.75
CA MET A 9 -9.34 -4.75 8.94
C MET A 9 -10.50 -5.73 9.13
N LEU A 10 -10.98 -5.95 10.35
CA LEU A 10 -12.01 -6.97 10.63
C LEU A 10 -13.44 -6.57 10.19
N GLY A 11 -13.71 -5.28 10.00
CA GLY A 11 -15.08 -4.75 9.80
C GLY A 11 -15.59 -4.65 8.36
N LYS A 12 -14.76 -4.85 7.32
CA LYS A 12 -15.17 -4.62 5.92
C LYS A 12 -15.01 -5.88 5.07
N SER A 13 -16.13 -6.38 4.55
CA SER A 13 -16.19 -7.68 3.89
C SER A 13 -15.44 -7.79 2.55
N PHE A 14 -15.01 -6.71 1.88
CA PHE A 14 -14.31 -6.83 0.59
C PHE A 14 -13.44 -5.63 0.06
N PRO A 15 -12.84 -4.73 0.87
CA PRO A 15 -11.73 -3.87 0.41
C PRO A 15 -10.46 -4.01 1.27
N LEU A 16 -10.16 -5.24 1.69
CA LEU A 16 -9.25 -5.51 2.80
C LEU A 16 -7.77 -5.51 2.42
N LEU A 17 -7.42 -5.86 1.18
CA LEU A 17 -6.01 -6.00 0.80
C LEU A 17 -5.31 -4.65 0.61
N SER A 18 -5.98 -3.69 -0.03
CA SER A 18 -5.39 -2.36 -0.31
C SER A 18 -5.20 -1.55 0.96
N CYS A 19 -6.22 -1.56 1.83
CA CYS A 19 -6.11 -0.96 3.14
C CYS A 19 -5.09 -1.70 4.03
N ALA A 20 -4.95 -3.03 3.90
CA ALA A 20 -4.01 -3.77 4.74
C ALA A 20 -2.56 -3.38 4.48
N VAL A 21 -2.15 -3.25 3.22
CA VAL A 21 -0.78 -2.82 2.86
C VAL A 21 -0.47 -1.44 3.44
N LEU A 22 -1.37 -0.48 3.21
CA LEU A 22 -1.22 0.90 3.69
C LEU A 22 -1.23 1.03 5.21
N LEU A 23 -2.10 0.26 5.89
CA LEU A 23 -2.12 0.17 7.34
C LEU A 23 -0.81 -0.43 7.88
N PHE A 24 -0.20 -1.35 7.13
CA PHE A 24 1.07 -1.97 7.48
C PHE A 24 2.23 -0.98 7.37
N GLU A 25 2.31 -0.21 6.28
CA GLU A 25 3.28 0.88 6.12
C GLU A 25 3.12 1.94 7.21
N THR A 26 1.88 2.37 7.46
CA THR A 26 1.56 3.36 8.51
C THR A 26 1.98 2.86 9.90
N PHE A 27 1.69 1.60 10.19
CA PHE A 27 2.10 0.94 11.43
C PHE A 27 3.63 0.94 11.59
N MET A 28 4.38 0.58 10.54
CA MET A 28 5.84 0.55 10.59
C MET A 28 6.42 1.95 10.82
N ALA A 29 5.94 2.97 10.11
CA ALA A 29 6.39 4.36 10.29
C ALA A 29 6.14 4.87 11.72
N GLN A 30 4.95 4.62 12.28
CA GLN A 30 4.62 5.01 13.65
C GLN A 30 5.48 4.29 14.69
N TRP A 31 5.82 3.02 14.46
CA TRP A 31 6.68 2.25 15.34
C TRP A 31 8.14 2.70 15.26
N GLU A 32 8.62 3.06 14.08
CA GLU A 32 9.95 3.68 13.93
C GLU A 32 10.03 4.98 14.72
N GLN A 33 9.05 5.88 14.56
CA GLN A 33 8.98 7.13 15.31
C GLN A 33 8.87 6.90 16.83
N LEU A 34 8.06 5.93 17.25
CA LEU A 34 7.94 5.57 18.67
C LEU A 34 9.25 5.03 19.24
N SER A 35 10.03 4.28 18.46
CA SER A 35 11.34 3.77 18.90
C SER A 35 12.37 4.87 19.14
N LEU A 36 12.25 5.99 18.43
CA LEU A 36 13.09 7.18 18.61
C LEU A 36 12.66 7.99 19.83
N ASN A 37 11.35 8.15 20.01
CA ASN A 37 10.78 8.94 21.09
C ASN A 37 10.85 8.24 22.46
N GLU A 38 10.81 6.90 22.47
CA GLU A 38 10.82 6.10 23.70
C GLU A 38 11.95 5.05 23.70
N PRO A 39 13.21 5.46 23.96
CA PRO A 39 14.38 4.57 23.89
C PRO A 39 14.28 3.34 24.79
N ARG A 40 13.53 3.43 25.90
CA ARG A 40 13.30 2.34 26.84
C ARG A 40 12.60 1.13 26.19
N PHE A 41 11.72 1.38 25.22
CA PHE A 41 10.98 0.34 24.51
C PHE A 41 11.58 -0.01 23.14
N ALA A 42 12.56 0.76 22.67
CA ALA A 42 13.19 0.58 21.38
C ALA A 42 13.68 -0.85 21.09
N PRO A 43 14.27 -1.62 22.03
CA PRO A 43 14.68 -3.00 21.77
C PRO A 43 13.51 -3.91 21.37
N TYR A 44 12.36 -3.77 22.02
CA TYR A 44 11.16 -4.56 21.74
C TYR A 44 10.49 -4.14 20.43
N ILE A 45 10.41 -2.82 20.20
CA ILE A 45 9.85 -2.25 18.97
C ILE A 45 10.68 -2.67 17.75
N LYS A 46 12.01 -2.65 17.85
CA LYS A 46 12.93 -3.09 16.79
C LYS A 46 12.74 -4.55 16.41
N ILE A 47 12.46 -5.43 17.37
CA ILE A 47 12.16 -6.84 17.09
C ILE A 47 10.88 -6.93 16.25
N GLY A 48 9.80 -6.25 16.64
CA GLY A 48 8.56 -6.25 15.88
C GLY A 48 8.71 -5.64 14.48
N LEU A 49 9.43 -4.52 14.35
CA LEU A 49 9.75 -3.90 13.06
C LEU A 49 10.54 -4.84 12.14
N ARG A 50 11.47 -5.64 12.66
CA ARG A 50 12.20 -6.64 11.87
C ARG A 50 11.25 -7.65 11.24
N HIS A 51 10.30 -8.16 12.02
CA HIS A 51 9.29 -9.10 11.51
C HIS A 51 8.35 -8.44 10.51
N ALA A 52 7.89 -7.21 10.78
CA ALA A 52 7.06 -6.45 9.86
C ALA A 52 7.75 -6.23 8.52
N ARG A 53 9.02 -5.79 8.51
CA ARG A 53 9.79 -5.59 7.28
C ARG A 53 9.97 -6.88 6.49
N SER A 54 10.22 -8.02 7.15
CA SER A 54 10.30 -9.32 6.49
C SER A 54 8.99 -9.69 5.80
N TYR A 55 7.85 -9.39 6.44
CA TYR A 55 6.53 -9.65 5.87
C TYR A 55 6.22 -8.71 4.71
N TYR A 56 6.58 -7.43 4.83
CA TYR A 56 6.43 -6.44 3.78
C TYR A 56 7.27 -6.79 2.54
N LEU A 57 8.52 -7.22 2.73
CA LEU A 57 9.38 -7.70 1.63
C LEU A 57 8.73 -8.87 0.89
N HIS A 58 8.24 -9.86 1.65
CA HIS A 58 7.56 -11.02 1.06
C HIS A 58 6.26 -10.62 0.34
N MET A 59 5.53 -9.64 0.86
CA MET A 59 4.33 -9.10 0.21
C MET A 59 4.68 -8.36 -1.10
N GLY A 60 5.82 -7.66 -1.15
CA GLY A 60 6.36 -7.03 -2.37
C GLY A 60 6.84 -8.03 -3.42
N GLU A 61 7.30 -9.22 -3.01
CA GLU A 61 7.59 -10.34 -3.93
C GLU A 61 6.32 -10.98 -4.53
N THR A 62 5.15 -10.68 -3.96
CA THR A 62 3.86 -11.07 -4.55
C THR A 62 3.26 -9.93 -5.37
N ASN A 63 2.42 -10.27 -6.36
CA ASN A 63 1.64 -9.26 -7.10
C ASN A 63 0.63 -8.50 -6.22
N ALA A 64 0.57 -8.74 -4.90
CA ALA A 64 -0.36 -8.10 -3.99
C ALA A 64 -0.24 -6.57 -4.02
N TYR A 65 0.97 -6.01 -4.05
CA TYR A 65 1.16 -4.56 -4.10
C TYR A 65 0.61 -3.96 -5.41
N ALA A 66 0.91 -4.61 -6.54
CA ALA A 66 0.41 -4.21 -7.86
C ALA A 66 -1.12 -4.34 -7.94
N ILE A 67 -1.70 -5.41 -7.39
CA ILE A 67 -3.16 -5.62 -7.33
C ILE A 67 -3.82 -4.56 -6.45
N VAL A 68 -3.21 -4.21 -5.32
CA VAL A 68 -3.67 -3.17 -4.40
C VAL A 68 -3.71 -1.81 -5.08
N MET A 69 -2.62 -1.45 -5.78
CA MET A 69 -2.56 -0.21 -6.55
C MET A 69 -3.66 -0.18 -7.62
N PHE A 70 -3.96 -1.31 -8.27
CA PHE A 70 -5.02 -1.38 -9.28
C PHE A 70 -6.45 -1.30 -8.71
N VAL A 71 -6.70 -1.88 -7.53
CA VAL A 71 -8.05 -2.00 -6.94
C VAL A 71 -8.52 -0.70 -6.31
N ASP A 72 -7.63 0.08 -5.69
CA ASP A 72 -8.01 1.38 -5.09
C ASP A 72 -6.90 2.43 -5.28
N LEU A 73 -6.82 2.92 -6.52
CA LEU A 73 -5.88 3.94 -6.96
C LEU A 73 -5.97 5.23 -6.14
N THR A 74 -7.16 5.59 -5.65
CA THR A 74 -7.39 6.86 -4.94
C THR A 74 -6.69 6.86 -3.60
N ILE A 75 -6.82 5.77 -2.83
CA ILE A 75 -6.17 5.65 -1.53
C ILE A 75 -4.65 5.53 -1.70
N CYS A 76 -4.18 4.74 -2.68
CA CYS A 76 -2.75 4.63 -2.98
C CYS A 76 -2.12 5.96 -3.41
N PHE A 77 -2.78 6.71 -4.30
CA PHE A 77 -2.30 8.02 -4.76
C PHE A 77 -2.24 9.05 -3.64
N THR A 78 -3.27 9.09 -2.79
CA THR A 78 -3.27 9.96 -1.61
C THR A 78 -2.12 9.62 -0.68
N TRP A 79 -1.78 8.34 -0.50
CA TRP A 79 -0.71 7.92 0.39
C TRP A 79 0.68 8.23 -0.17
N ILE A 80 0.97 7.92 -1.44
CA ILE A 80 2.29 8.25 -2.03
C ILE A 80 2.52 9.76 -2.06
N GLU A 81 1.48 10.57 -2.32
CA GLU A 81 1.57 12.04 -2.27
C GLU A 81 1.95 12.56 -0.88
N LEU A 82 1.58 11.85 0.18
CA LEU A 82 1.85 12.25 1.55
C LEU A 82 3.21 11.75 2.08
N ASN A 83 3.81 10.75 1.44
CA ASN A 83 4.95 10.02 2.02
C ASN A 83 6.19 9.90 1.12
N TRP A 84 6.09 10.17 -0.18
CA TRP A 84 7.21 10.05 -1.13
C TRP A 84 7.65 11.42 -1.64
N GLU A 85 8.85 11.48 -2.22
CA GLU A 85 9.35 12.68 -2.88
C GLU A 85 8.51 13.01 -4.13
N GLU A 86 8.24 14.29 -4.36
CA GLU A 86 7.27 14.76 -5.38
C GLU A 86 7.58 14.23 -6.79
N PHE A 87 8.86 14.11 -7.14
CA PHE A 87 9.29 13.58 -8.43
C PHE A 87 8.97 12.08 -8.59
N GLU A 88 9.12 11.29 -7.52
CA GLU A 88 8.83 9.85 -7.52
C GLU A 88 7.33 9.59 -7.61
N VAL A 89 6.53 10.43 -6.93
CA VAL A 89 5.06 10.40 -7.01
C VAL A 89 4.59 10.64 -8.43
N HIS A 90 5.13 11.66 -9.11
CA HIS A 90 4.70 12.01 -10.46
C HIS A 90 5.01 10.88 -11.47
N GLU A 91 6.20 10.29 -11.39
CA GLU A 91 6.60 9.16 -12.25
C GLU A 91 5.69 7.95 -12.06
N VAL A 92 5.43 7.57 -10.81
CA VAL A 92 4.59 6.41 -10.48
C VAL A 92 3.14 6.65 -10.88
N LYS A 93 2.57 7.83 -10.58
CA LYS A 93 1.20 8.19 -11.00
C LYS A 93 1.03 8.09 -12.51
N ARG A 94 2.00 8.62 -13.27
CA ARG A 94 1.96 8.59 -14.73
C ARG A 94 2.04 7.16 -15.27
N ALA A 95 2.94 6.33 -14.74
CA ALA A 95 3.09 4.94 -15.17
C ALA A 95 1.81 4.11 -14.91
N VAL A 96 1.21 4.28 -13.73
CA VAL A 96 -0.01 3.56 -13.34
C VAL A 96 -1.22 4.01 -14.17
N LEU A 97 -1.41 5.33 -14.36
CA LEU A 97 -2.48 5.86 -15.22
C LEU A 97 -2.32 5.39 -16.67
N ASN A 98 -1.09 5.34 -17.20
CA ASN A 98 -0.83 4.83 -18.54
C ASN A 98 -1.19 3.34 -18.67
N MET A 99 -0.85 2.50 -17.69
CA MET A 99 -1.22 1.08 -17.70
C MET A 99 -2.73 0.87 -17.61
N VAL A 100 -3.44 1.67 -16.80
CA VAL A 100 -4.90 1.61 -16.68
C VAL A 100 -5.56 2.06 -17.98
N CYS A 101 -5.16 3.20 -18.54
CA CYS A 101 -5.68 3.68 -19.82
C CYS A 101 -5.44 2.67 -20.95
N LEU A 102 -4.25 2.06 -21.02
CA LEU A 102 -3.92 1.08 -22.04
C LEU A 102 -4.80 -0.19 -21.92
N SER A 103 -5.02 -0.68 -20.69
CA SER A 103 -5.87 -1.85 -20.47
C SER A 103 -7.33 -1.58 -20.80
N PHE A 104 -7.87 -0.39 -20.47
CA PHE A 104 -9.21 0.03 -20.90
C PHE A 104 -9.34 0.14 -22.43
N ILE A 105 -8.35 0.69 -23.12
CA ILE A 105 -8.35 0.80 -24.59
C ILE A 105 -8.33 -0.60 -25.23
N ILE A 106 -7.51 -1.52 -24.72
CA ILE A 106 -7.44 -2.90 -25.23
C ILE A 106 -8.78 -3.61 -25.02
N ILE A 107 -9.41 -3.46 -23.86
CA ILE A 107 -10.72 -4.05 -23.57
C ILE A 107 -11.81 -3.46 -24.47
N ALA A 108 -11.85 -2.13 -24.62
CA ALA A 108 -12.82 -1.44 -25.49
C ALA A 108 -12.67 -1.85 -26.96
N ASN A 109 -11.43 -1.96 -27.46
CA ASN A 109 -11.16 -2.39 -28.83
C ASN A 109 -11.44 -3.88 -29.04
N GLY A 110 -11.17 -4.73 -28.05
CA GLY A 110 -11.51 -6.16 -28.09
C GLY A 110 -13.02 -6.43 -28.04
N LEU A 111 -13.80 -5.57 -27.38
CA LEU A 111 -15.27 -5.59 -27.40
C LEU A 111 -15.83 -5.14 -28.75
N ASN A 112 -15.27 -4.07 -29.34
CA ASN A 112 -15.70 -3.55 -30.65
C ASN A 112 -15.37 -4.48 -31.82
N ALA A 113 -14.32 -5.30 -31.72
CA ALA A 113 -13.94 -6.25 -32.77
C ALA A 113 -14.82 -7.51 -32.82
N ASN A 114 -15.66 -7.72 -31.80
CA ASN A 114 -16.57 -8.87 -31.69
C ASN A 114 -18.06 -8.52 -31.94
N THR A 115 -18.33 -7.31 -32.41
CA THR A 115 -19.65 -6.82 -32.90
C THR A 115 -19.58 -6.52 -34.39
#